data_AF-A0AAW2K382-F1
#
_entry.id   AF-A0AAW2K382-F1
#
_cell.length_a   1.000
_cell.length_b   1.000
_cell.length_c   1.000
_cell.angle_alpha   90.00
_cell.angle_beta   90.00
_cell.angle_gamma   90.00
#
_symmetry.space_group_name_H-M   'P 1'
#
loop_
_entity.id
_entity.type
_entity.pdbx_description
1 polymer ?
#
loop_
_entity_poly.entity_id
_entity_poly.type
_entity_poly.pdbx_seq_one_letter_code
_entity_poly.pdbx_strand_id
1 'polypeptide(L)'
;MNSGSQGTYSAYSKQLEFPRFNGEEPGQWIRRCNRYFNIANTNTDDQKVQVASVRLEGKAETWYEGLIERKEVANWNYFVEGILRRFDDIDLECMLGEFYKLQQTGLE
;
A
#
# COMPACT_ATOMS: atom_id res chain seq x y z
N MET A 1 34.89 -28.13 5.90
CA MET A 1 35.15 -27.00 4.95
C MET A 1 34.19 -27.23 3.79
N ASN A 2 33.24 -26.39 3.40
CA ASN A 2 32.95 -25.00 3.68
C ASN A 2 31.42 -24.82 3.51
N SER A 3 30.85 -23.94 4.32
CA SER A 3 29.47 -23.47 4.34
C SER A 3 29.12 -22.72 3.05
N GLY A 4 27.84 -22.69 2.63
CA GLY A 4 27.48 -21.83 1.49
C GLY A 4 26.07 -21.91 0.92
N SER A 5 25.02 -22.06 1.72
CA SER A 5 23.62 -21.92 1.25
C SER A 5 22.97 -20.68 1.86
N GLN A 6 23.55 -19.51 1.62
CA GLN A 6 22.95 -18.21 1.94
C GLN A 6 22.59 -17.47 0.64
N GLY A 7 21.69 -18.04 -0.16
CA GLY A 7 21.32 -17.48 -1.48
C GLY A 7 19.93 -16.84 -1.57
N THR A 8 19.00 -17.18 -0.70
CA THR A 8 17.57 -16.83 -0.93
C THR A 8 17.00 -15.81 0.06
N TYR A 9 17.52 -15.70 1.28
CA TYR A 9 17.03 -14.73 2.28
C TYR A 9 17.49 -13.28 2.04
N SER A 10 18.45 -13.07 1.14
CA SER A 10 19.03 -11.75 0.81
C SER A 10 18.16 -10.92 -0.14
N ALA A 11 17.39 -11.56 -1.03
CA ALA A 11 16.53 -10.85 -1.99
C ALA A 11 15.23 -10.33 -1.35
N TYR A 12 14.65 -11.07 -0.40
CA TYR A 12 13.42 -10.66 0.29
C TYR A 12 13.66 -9.56 1.32
N SER A 13 14.86 -9.50 1.91
CA SER A 13 15.22 -8.48 2.92
C SER A 13 15.56 -7.11 2.33
N LYS A 14 15.99 -7.04 1.06
CA LYS A 14 16.16 -5.76 0.34
C LYS A 14 14.89 -5.25 -0.35
N GLN A 15 13.81 -6.04 -0.42
CA GLN A 15 12.58 -5.70 -1.13
C GLN A 15 11.46 -5.18 -0.20
N LEU A 16 11.69 -5.12 1.11
CA LEU A 16 10.69 -4.65 2.06
C LEU A 16 10.84 -3.16 2.37
N GLU A 17 11.13 -2.36 1.35
CA GLU A 17 11.02 -0.91 1.49
C GLU A 17 9.57 -0.47 1.25
N PHE A 18 9.07 0.42 2.10
CA PHE A 18 7.75 0.98 1.90
C PHE A 18 7.76 1.81 0.61
N PRO A 19 6.86 1.53 -0.35
CA PRO A 19 6.87 2.18 -1.65
C PRO A 19 6.53 3.67 -1.53
N ARG A 20 7.23 4.53 -2.27
CA ARG A 20 6.86 5.95 -2.38
C ARG A 20 5.71 6.14 -3.34
N PHE A 21 4.91 7.17 -3.14
CA PHE A 21 3.78 7.50 -4.00
C PHE A 21 3.78 8.96 -4.40
N ASN A 22 3.95 9.21 -5.69
CA ASN A 22 3.94 10.53 -6.31
C ASN A 22 2.60 10.84 -7.01
N GLY A 23 1.63 9.93 -6.94
CA GLY A 23 0.36 10.01 -7.68
C GLY A 23 0.25 9.08 -8.88
N GLU A 24 1.29 8.31 -9.21
CA GLU A 24 1.28 7.39 -10.35
C GLU A 24 0.96 5.95 -9.91
N GLU A 25 0.18 5.25 -10.74
CA GLU A 25 -0.19 3.84 -10.56
C GLU A 25 -0.70 3.48 -9.15
N PRO A 26 -1.71 4.19 -8.61
CA PRO A 26 -2.21 4.00 -7.25
C PRO A 26 -2.57 2.54 -6.95
N GLY A 27 -3.19 1.82 -7.89
CA GLY A 27 -3.50 0.40 -7.71
C GLY A 27 -2.28 -0.48 -7.44
N GLN A 28 -1.17 -0.27 -8.14
CA GLN A 28 0.08 -0.99 -7.90
C GLN A 28 0.71 -0.59 -6.56
N TRP A 29 0.67 0.69 -6.22
CA TRP A 29 1.18 1.18 -4.94
C TRP A 29 0.42 0.55 -3.76
N ILE A 30 -0.90 0.50 -3.82
CA ILE A 30 -1.75 -0.09 -2.77
C ILE A 30 -1.46 -1.60 -2.60
N ARG A 31 -1.24 -2.34 -3.70
CA ARG A 31 -0.81 -3.76 -3.65
C ARG A 31 0.49 -3.92 -2.87
N ARG A 32 1.48 -3.05 -3.14
CA ARG A 32 2.78 -3.08 -2.46
C ARG A 32 2.64 -2.70 -0.98
N CYS A 33 1.82 -1.70 -0.65
CA CYS A 33 1.53 -1.31 0.74
C CYS A 33 0.90 -2.46 1.53
N ASN A 34 -0.14 -3.11 0.99
CA ASN A 34 -0.80 -4.25 1.65
C ASN A 34 0.19 -5.41 1.90
N ARG A 35 1.07 -5.71 0.94
CA ARG A 35 2.12 -6.71 1.12
C ARG A 35 3.10 -6.32 2.23
N TYR A 36 3.51 -5.06 2.28
CA TYR A 36 4.37 -4.53 3.33
C TYR A 36 3.69 -4.69 4.70
N PHE A 37 2.44 -4.25 4.85
CA PHE A 37 1.71 -4.35 6.13
C PHE A 37 1.55 -5.78 6.62
N ASN A 38 1.29 -6.73 5.70
CA ASN A 38 1.19 -8.14 6.03
C ASN A 38 2.52 -8.71 6.56
N ILE A 39 3.66 -8.26 6.03
CA ILE A 39 4.98 -8.73 6.46
C ILE A 39 5.44 -7.99 7.73
N ALA A 40 5.13 -6.68 7.83
CA ALA A 40 5.48 -5.83 8.96
C ALA A 40 4.53 -6.00 10.17
N ASN A 41 3.51 -6.86 10.08
CA ASN A 41 2.45 -7.04 11.08
C ASN A 41 1.74 -5.73 11.47
N THR A 42 1.60 -4.79 10.53
CA THR A 42 0.89 -3.53 10.74
C THR A 42 -0.61 -3.76 10.54
N ASN A 43 -1.31 -4.01 11.64
CA ASN A 43 -2.71 -4.47 11.58
C ASN A 43 -3.73 -3.36 11.82
N THR A 44 -3.36 -2.23 12.43
CA THR A 44 -4.31 -1.14 12.71
C THR A 44 -4.38 -0.15 11.53
N ASP A 45 -5.58 0.30 11.21
CA ASP A 45 -5.81 1.23 10.10
C ASP A 45 -5.06 2.56 10.29
N ASP A 46 -5.03 3.07 11.52
CA ASP A 46 -4.27 4.28 11.87
C ASP A 46 -2.77 4.12 11.55
N GLN A 47 -2.13 3.02 11.97
CA GLN A 47 -0.72 2.79 11.68
C GLN A 47 -0.46 2.66 10.18
N LYS A 48 -1.35 2.01 9.43
CA LYS A 48 -1.21 1.88 7.97
C LYS A 48 -1.21 3.26 7.31
N VAL A 49 -2.17 4.11 7.68
CA VAL A 49 -2.27 5.47 7.18
C VAL A 49 -1.04 6.30 7.57
N GLN A 50 -0.61 6.23 8.83
CA GLN A 50 0.59 6.94 9.29
C GLN A 50 1.83 6.55 8.49
N VAL A 51 2.08 5.25 8.30
CA VAL A 51 3.23 4.74 7.52
C VAL A 51 3.11 5.13 6.03
N ALA A 52 1.90 5.12 5.48
CA ALA A 52 1.67 5.48 4.09
C ALA A 52 1.85 6.98 3.84
N SER A 53 1.36 7.82 4.75
CA SER A 53 1.42 9.28 4.64
C SER A 53 2.84 9.81 4.56
N VAL A 54 3.78 9.25 5.34
CA VAL A 54 5.20 9.66 5.34
C VAL A 54 5.95 9.28 4.05
N ARG A 55 5.28 8.59 3.12
CA ARG A 55 5.86 8.14 1.84
C ARG A 55 5.10 8.71 0.63
N LEU A 56 4.17 9.62 0.87
CA LEU A 56 3.55 10.44 -0.16
C LEU A 56 4.54 11.54 -0.58
N GLU A 57 4.64 11.80 -1.87
CA GLU A 57 5.52 12.83 -2.44
C GLU A 57 4.73 13.71 -3.42
N GLY A 58 5.05 15.01 -3.47
CA GLY A 58 4.50 15.94 -4.43
C GLY A 58 2.98 16.10 -4.31
N LYS A 59 2.24 15.80 -5.38
CA LYS A 59 0.78 16.02 -5.44
C LYS A 59 0.00 15.18 -4.42
N ALA A 60 0.52 14.00 -4.06
CA ALA A 60 -0.10 13.12 -3.09
C ALA A 60 0.05 13.64 -1.66
N GLU A 61 1.20 14.23 -1.33
CA GLU A 61 1.46 14.87 -0.04
C GLU A 61 0.51 16.05 0.18
N THR A 62 0.44 16.99 -0.77
CA THR A 62 -0.47 18.14 -0.68
C THR A 62 -1.94 17.74 -0.54
N TRP A 63 -2.36 16.65 -1.21
CA TRP A 63 -3.71 16.13 -1.07
C TRP A 63 -3.98 15.59 0.35
N TYR A 64 -3.01 14.88 0.92
CA TYR A 64 -3.11 14.34 2.28
C TYR A 64 -3.17 15.43 3.34
N GLU A 65 -2.37 16.50 3.20
CA GLU A 65 -2.44 17.66 4.09
C GLU A 65 -3.86 18.23 4.15
N GLY A 66 -4.50 18.40 2.98
CA GLY A 66 -5.88 18.88 2.90
C GLY A 66 -6.92 17.93 3.52
N LEU A 67 -6.66 16.62 3.57
CA LEU A 67 -7.51 15.66 4.29
C LEU A 67 -7.35 15.77 5.81
N ILE A 68 -6.11 15.99 6.28
CA ILE A 68 -5.82 16.17 7.71
C ILE A 68 -6.46 17.45 8.24
N GLU A 69 -6.43 18.54 7.47
CA GLU A 69 -7.13 19.79 7.80
C GLU A 69 -8.64 19.58 7.98
N ARG A 70 -9.24 18.68 7.18
CA ARG A 70 -10.66 18.33 7.26
C ARG A 70 -10.96 17.29 8.35
N LYS A 71 -9.94 16.73 8.99
CA LYS A 71 -10.04 15.62 9.96
C LYS A 71 -10.75 14.38 9.40
N GLU A 72 -10.61 14.14 8.10
CA GLU A 72 -11.28 13.04 7.40
C GLU A 72 -10.45 11.73 7.40
N VAL A 73 -9.36 11.68 8.16
CA VAL A 73 -8.41 10.56 8.11
C VAL A 73 -8.53 9.69 9.37
N ALA A 74 -9.34 8.63 9.29
CA ALA A 74 -9.44 7.65 10.38
C ALA A 74 -9.37 6.19 9.93
N ASN A 75 -9.40 5.91 8.62
CA ASN A 75 -9.43 4.53 8.13
C ASN A 75 -8.59 4.34 6.87
N TRP A 76 -7.86 3.22 6.80
CA TRP A 76 -7.05 2.83 5.64
C TRP A 76 -7.90 2.72 4.38
N ASN A 77 -9.10 2.13 4.46
CA ASN A 77 -9.98 1.98 3.30
C ASN A 77 -10.40 3.34 2.73
N TYR A 78 -10.74 4.30 3.60
CA TYR A 78 -11.10 5.66 3.18
C TYR A 78 -9.91 6.38 2.52
N PHE A 79 -8.72 6.19 3.08
CA PHE A 79 -7.49 6.73 2.51
C PHE A 79 -7.19 6.14 1.12
N VAL A 80 -7.34 4.83 0.96
CA VAL A 80 -7.14 4.12 -0.31
C VAL A 80 -8.17 4.53 -1.35
N GLU A 81 -9.45 4.61 -0.97
CA GLU A 81 -10.52 5.10 -1.84
C GLU A 81 -10.24 6.52 -2.32
N GLY A 82 -9.84 7.41 -1.39
CA GLY A 82 -9.47 8.77 -1.71
C GLY A 82 -8.31 8.85 -2.72
N ILE A 83 -7.28 8.00 -2.58
CA ILE A 83 -6.19 7.92 -3.55
C ILE A 83 -6.68 7.43 -4.91
N LEU A 84 -7.44 6.34 -4.97
CA LEU A 84 -7.93 5.81 -6.24
C LEU A 84 -8.83 6.81 -6.97
N ARG A 85 -9.77 7.41 -6.25
CA ARG A 85 -10.67 8.43 -6.79
C ARG A 85 -9.91 9.68 -7.25
N ARG A 86 -8.83 10.05 -6.56
CA ARG A 86 -8.06 11.26 -6.86
C ARG A 86 -7.08 11.09 -8.03
N PHE A 87 -6.50 9.91 -8.19
CA PHE A 87 -5.38 9.66 -9.10
C PHE A 87 -5.68 8.68 -10.25
N ASP A 88 -6.70 7.83 -10.12
CA ASP A 88 -7.07 6.84 -11.16
C ASP A 88 -8.54 6.94 -11.61
N ASP A 89 -9.36 7.76 -10.95
CA ASP A 89 -10.83 7.79 -11.10
C ASP A 89 -11.48 6.39 -10.90
N ILE A 90 -10.77 5.49 -10.20
CA ILE A 90 -11.22 4.14 -9.89
C ILE A 90 -11.94 4.15 -8.55
N ASP A 91 -13.06 3.45 -8.48
CA ASP A 91 -13.75 3.20 -7.23
C ASP A 91 -13.09 2.04 -6.45
N LEU A 92 -13.03 2.17 -5.12
CA LEU A 92 -12.43 1.15 -4.26
C LEU A 92 -13.10 -0.21 -4.46
N GLU A 93 -14.41 -0.25 -4.69
CA GLU A 93 -15.16 -1.48 -4.94
C GLU A 93 -14.67 -2.21 -6.21
N CYS A 94 -14.32 -1.45 -7.25
CA CYS A 94 -13.79 -1.99 -8.50
C CYS A 94 -12.38 -2.55 -8.31
N MET A 95 -11.54 -1.84 -7.55
CA MET A 95 -10.19 -2.28 -7.24
C MET A 95 -10.19 -3.51 -6.32
N LEU A 96 -10.97 -3.50 -5.23
CA LEU A 96 -11.08 -4.64 -4.31
C LEU A 96 -11.67 -5.87 -5.00
N GLY A 97 -12.65 -5.70 -5.89
CA GLY A 97 -13.21 -6.81 -6.69
C GLY A 97 -12.13 -7.59 -7.44
N GLU A 98 -11.15 -6.90 -8.02
CA GLU A 98 -10.00 -7.52 -8.68
C GLU A 98 -9.04 -8.21 -7.71
N PHE A 99 -8.87 -7.66 -6.50
CA PHE A 99 -8.02 -8.30 -5.46
C PHE A 99 -8.64 -9.57 -4.90
N TYR A 100 -9.95 -9.60 -4.66
CA TYR A 100 -10.65 -10.82 -4.22
C TYR A 100 -10.62 -11.90 -5.31
N LYS A 101 -10.68 -11.51 -6.59
CA LYS A 101 -10.49 -12.42 -7.73
C LYS A 101 -9.07 -13.01 -7.77
N LEU A 102 -8.05 -12.22 -7.46
CA LEU A 102 -6.65 -12.67 -7.40
C LEU A 102 -6.33 -13.62 -6.23
N GLN A 103 -7.19 -13.69 -5.21
CA GLN A 103 -7.10 -14.72 -4.16
C GLN A 103 -7.82 -16.03 -4.54
N GLN A 104 -8.59 -16.05 -5.63
CA GLN A 104 -9.32 -17.22 -6.13
C GLN A 104 -8.62 -17.88 -7.33
N THR A 105 -7.29 -17.91 -7.34
CA THR A 105 -6.51 -18.80 -8.22
C THR A 105 -5.52 -19.60 -7.37
N GLY A 106 -6.06 -20.50 -6.55
CA GLY A 106 -5.28 -21.38 -5.69
C GLY A 106 -5.99 -22.67 -5.33
N LEU A 107 -7.02 -23.06 -6.08
CA LEU A 107 -7.70 -24.34 -5.88
C LEU A 107 -8.46 -24.77 -7.13
N GLU A 108 -7.75 -25.26 -8.14
CA GLU A 108 -8.15 -26.41 -8.97
C GLU A 108 -6.89 -27.21 -9.35
#